data_AF-A0A2D7IHU4-F1
#
_entry.id   AF-A0A2D7IHU4-F1
#
_cell.length_a   1.000
_cell.length_b   1.000
_cell.length_c   1.000
_cell.angle_alpha   90.00
_cell.angle_beta   90.00
_cell.angle_gamma   90.00
#
_symmetry.space_group_name_H-M   'P 1'
#
loop_
_entity.id
_entity.type
_entity.pdbx_description
1 polymer ?
#
loop_
_entity_poly.entity_id
_entity_poly.type
_entity_poly.pdbx_seq_one_letter_code
_entity_poly.pdbx_strand_id
1 'polypeptide(L)'
;MYKPLPDGLTIKESSVEGLGLFATKDFDGGVILGIVHVMNKNFPHGSIRTAMGAFYNHSDNPNCKNVAGFWHQMPVKYLQTLRPIKAGEELTAHYTLYNDFAD
;
A
#
# COMPACT_ATOMS: atom_id res chain seq x y z
N MET A 1 18.11 -5.35 13.94
CA MET A 1 17.29 -4.22 14.44
C MET A 1 15.99 -4.21 13.64
N TYR A 2 14.83 -4.09 14.29
CA TYR A 2 13.53 -4.05 13.62
C TYR A 2 13.33 -2.72 12.89
N LYS A 3 12.76 -2.75 11.68
CA LYS A 3 12.32 -1.56 10.93
C LYS A 3 10.81 -1.63 10.71
N PRO A 4 10.06 -0.53 10.92
CA PRO A 4 8.61 -0.52 10.76
C PRO A 4 8.16 -0.53 9.29
N LEU A 5 9.04 -0.18 8.35
CA LEU A 5 8.79 -0.21 6.91
C LEU A 5 9.88 -1.03 6.19
N PRO A 6 9.55 -1.66 5.05
CA PRO A 6 10.53 -2.28 4.17
C PRO A 6 11.61 -1.30 3.69
N ASP A 7 12.78 -1.84 3.37
CA ASP A 7 13.89 -1.06 2.84
C ASP A 7 13.51 -0.38 1.51
N GLY A 8 13.77 0.92 1.43
CA GLY A 8 13.41 1.73 0.27
C GLY A 8 12.09 2.48 0.43
N LEU A 9 11.44 2.43 1.60
CA LEU A 9 10.20 3.15 1.87
C LEU A 9 10.32 4.06 3.08
N THR A 10 9.53 5.14 3.10
CA THR A 10 9.41 6.08 4.21
C THR A 10 8.04 6.74 4.22
N ILE A 11 7.72 7.47 5.28
CA ILE A 11 6.51 8.31 5.38
C ILE A 11 6.93 9.77 5.37
N LYS A 12 6.21 10.60 4.60
CA LYS A 12 6.40 12.06 4.52
C LYS A 12 5.06 12.75 4.34
N GLU A 13 5.04 14.08 4.42
CA GLU A 13 3.89 14.87 4.00
C GLU A 13 3.52 14.56 2.55
N SER A 14 2.23 14.36 2.32
CA SER A 14 1.65 14.04 1.02
C SER A 14 1.09 15.30 0.37
N SER A 15 1.22 15.40 -0.96
CA SER A 15 0.46 16.39 -1.73
C SER A 15 -0.99 15.98 -2.00
N VAL A 16 -1.35 14.71 -1.72
CA VAL A 16 -2.70 14.17 -1.84
C VAL A 16 -3.48 14.44 -0.56
N GLU A 17 -3.07 13.82 0.55
CA GLU A 17 -3.74 13.98 1.84
C GLU A 17 -2.81 13.61 2.99
N GLY A 18 -2.65 14.51 3.97
CA GLY A 18 -1.94 14.26 5.22
C GLY A 18 -0.52 13.70 5.04
N LEU A 19 -0.33 12.43 5.39
CA LEU A 19 0.93 11.70 5.25
C LEU A 19 0.81 10.64 4.16
N GLY A 20 1.86 10.49 3.38
CA GLY A 20 1.97 9.53 2.28
C GLY A 20 3.11 8.54 2.47
N LEU A 21 3.04 7.41 1.76
CA LEU A 21 4.11 6.43 1.63
C LEU A 21 4.99 6.79 0.44
N PHE A 22 6.30 6.91 0.63
CA PHE A 22 7.23 7.37 -0.41
C PHE A 22 8.37 6.39 -0.64
N ALA A 23 8.84 6.33 -1.88
CA ALA A 23 10.06 5.64 -2.25
C ALA A 23 11.31 6.43 -1.80
N THR A 24 12.29 5.76 -1.19
CA THR A 24 13.63 6.33 -0.89
C THR A 24 14.72 5.84 -1.84
N LYS A 25 14.37 4.91 -2.74
CA LYS A 25 15.20 4.41 -3.83
C LYS A 25 14.33 4.11 -5.04
N ASP A 26 14.95 3.83 -6.17
CA ASP A 26 14.24 3.37 -7.35
C ASP A 26 13.72 1.93 -7.17
N PHE A 27 12.55 1.66 -7.75
CA PHE A 27 11.96 0.33 -7.87
C PHE A 27 11.58 0.04 -9.31
N ASP A 28 11.69 -1.23 -9.72
CA ASP A 28 11.15 -1.68 -10.99
C ASP A 28 9.62 -1.79 -10.96
N GLY A 29 9.00 -1.94 -12.14
CA GLY A 29 7.59 -2.27 -12.26
C GLY A 29 7.31 -3.74 -11.89
N GLY A 30 6.15 -4.00 -11.31
CA GLY A 30 5.74 -5.36 -10.89
C GLY A 30 6.33 -5.83 -9.56
N VAL A 31 7.05 -4.97 -8.83
CA VAL A 31 7.68 -5.30 -7.55
C VAL A 31 6.64 -5.35 -6.45
N ILE A 32 6.64 -6.44 -5.66
CA ILE A 32 5.87 -6.54 -4.42
C ILE A 32 6.62 -5.82 -3.31
N LEU A 33 6.05 -4.72 -2.82
CA LEU A 33 6.69 -3.87 -1.81
C LEU A 33 6.44 -4.38 -0.39
N GLY A 34 5.27 -4.98 -0.14
CA GLY A 34 4.92 -5.51 1.18
C GLY A 34 3.43 -5.69 1.39
N ILE A 35 3.08 -6.24 2.55
CA ILE A 35 1.69 -6.43 2.98
C ILE A 35 1.11 -5.08 3.40
N VAL A 36 -0.05 -4.73 2.85
CA VAL A 36 -0.79 -3.53 3.24
C VAL A 36 -2.01 -3.87 4.09
N HIS A 37 -2.70 -4.96 3.80
CA HIS A 37 -3.88 -5.39 4.55
C HIS A 37 -3.76 -6.87 4.93
N VAL A 38 -4.06 -7.17 6.19
CA VAL A 38 -4.36 -8.53 6.63
C VAL A 38 -5.88 -8.67 6.68
N MET A 39 -6.44 -9.57 5.89
CA MET A 39 -7.89 -9.70 5.76
C MET A 39 -8.45 -10.36 7.01
N ASN A 40 -9.36 -9.67 7.70
CA ASN A 40 -10.02 -10.17 8.88
C ASN A 40 -11.36 -9.45 9.06
N LYS A 41 -12.46 -10.19 8.84
CA LYS A 41 -13.83 -9.66 8.90
C LYS A 41 -14.25 -9.12 10.27
N ASN A 42 -13.52 -9.47 11.33
CA ASN A 42 -13.81 -8.99 12.69
C ASN A 42 -13.23 -7.60 12.97
N PHE A 43 -12.54 -6.99 12.01
CA PHE A 43 -11.96 -5.64 12.12
C PHE A 43 -12.70 -4.66 11.21
N PRO A 44 -12.65 -3.35 11.51
CA PRO A 44 -13.24 -2.32 10.65
C PRO A 44 -12.82 -2.48 9.19
N HIS A 45 -13.77 -2.36 8.27
CA HIS A 45 -13.55 -2.50 6.83
C HIS A 45 -12.98 -3.89 6.42
N GLY A 46 -13.18 -4.91 7.25
CA GLY A 46 -12.80 -6.29 6.96
C GLY A 46 -11.30 -6.55 6.89
N SER A 47 -10.46 -5.64 7.43
CA SER A 47 -9.01 -5.82 7.40
C SER A 47 -8.27 -5.04 8.49
N ILE A 48 -7.08 -5.53 8.82
CA ILE A 48 -6.08 -4.81 9.62
C ILE A 48 -5.10 -4.16 8.65
N ARG A 49 -4.91 -2.85 8.76
CA ARG A 49 -3.93 -2.10 7.96
C ARG A 49 -2.55 -2.16 8.61
N THR A 50 -1.52 -2.47 7.83
CA THR A 50 -0.12 -2.34 8.27
C THR A 50 0.31 -0.86 8.23
N ALA A 51 1.53 -0.55 8.66
CA ALA A 51 2.07 0.81 8.49
C ALA A 51 2.02 1.26 7.02
N MET A 52 2.35 0.39 6.06
CA MET A 52 2.19 0.73 4.64
C MET A 52 0.72 0.95 4.28
N GLY A 53 -0.17 0.05 4.73
CA GLY A 53 -1.61 0.14 4.45
C GLY A 53 -2.31 1.36 5.04
N ALA A 54 -1.71 1.96 6.07
CA ALA A 54 -2.23 3.17 6.69
C ALA A 54 -1.82 4.46 5.97
N PHE A 55 -0.73 4.44 5.19
CA PHE A 55 -0.12 5.66 4.64
C PHE A 55 0.03 5.69 3.11
N TYR A 56 -0.21 4.61 2.36
CA TYR A 56 -0.32 4.76 0.90
C TYR A 56 -1.65 5.46 0.58
N ASN A 57 -1.62 6.45 -0.32
CA ASN A 57 -2.77 7.28 -0.62
C ASN A 57 -3.53 6.79 -1.86
N HIS A 58 -4.70 7.42 -2.09
CA HIS A 58 -5.51 7.17 -3.27
C HIS A 58 -5.05 8.02 -4.47
N SER A 59 -5.19 7.46 -5.67
CA SER A 59 -5.15 8.21 -6.93
C SER A 59 -5.98 7.48 -8.00
N ASP A 60 -6.63 8.24 -8.89
CA ASP A 60 -7.30 7.73 -10.09
C ASP A 60 -6.30 7.30 -11.18
N ASN A 61 -5.06 7.80 -11.12
CA ASN A 61 -3.95 7.38 -11.98
C ASN A 61 -2.78 6.85 -11.11
N PRO A 62 -2.98 5.73 -10.41
CA PRO A 62 -2.04 5.26 -9.42
C PRO A 62 -0.77 4.69 -10.04
N ASN A 63 0.31 4.65 -9.26
CA ASN A 63 1.56 3.97 -9.64
C ASN A 63 1.71 2.59 -8.96
N CYS A 64 0.79 2.22 -8.09
CA CYS A 64 0.71 0.91 -7.45
C CYS A 64 -0.72 0.30 -7.54
N LYS A 65 -0.83 -1.00 -7.26
CA LYS A 65 -2.10 -1.71 -7.09
C LYS A 65 -2.05 -2.66 -5.90
N ASN A 66 -3.21 -2.97 -5.36
CA ASN A 66 -3.35 -4.02 -4.35
C ASN A 66 -3.53 -5.38 -5.04
N VAL A 67 -2.75 -6.38 -4.61
CA VAL A 67 -2.83 -7.76 -5.13
C VAL A 67 -3.19 -8.69 -3.99
N ALA A 68 -4.24 -9.51 -4.17
CA ALA A 68 -4.60 -10.52 -3.19
C ALA A 68 -3.57 -11.65 -3.15
N GLY A 69 -3.30 -12.18 -1.96
CA GLY A 69 -2.43 -13.33 -1.79
C GLY A 69 -2.52 -13.90 -0.39
N PHE A 70 -1.55 -14.73 -0.01
CA PHE A 70 -1.49 -15.37 1.29
C PHE A 70 -0.12 -15.17 1.94
N TRP A 71 -0.12 -14.72 3.20
CA TRP A 71 1.05 -14.83 4.07
C TRP A 71 0.86 -16.06 4.94
N HIS A 72 1.62 -17.12 4.66
CA HIS A 72 1.34 -18.47 5.11
C HIS A 72 -0.10 -18.88 4.75
N GLN A 73 -0.99 -19.02 5.74
CA GLN A 73 -2.41 -19.37 5.53
C GLN A 73 -3.35 -18.17 5.72
N MET A 74 -2.81 -16.98 5.99
CA MET A 74 -3.63 -15.78 6.20
C MET A 74 -3.86 -15.05 4.88
N PRO A 75 -5.12 -14.76 4.51
CA PRO A 75 -5.41 -13.92 3.35
C PRO A 75 -4.93 -12.49 3.59
N VAL A 76 -4.20 -11.94 2.63
CA VAL A 76 -3.62 -10.60 2.70
C VAL A 76 -3.78 -9.87 1.36
N LYS A 77 -3.61 -8.55 1.38
CA LYS A 77 -3.34 -7.74 0.18
C LYS A 77 -1.91 -7.20 0.24
N TYR A 78 -1.20 -7.34 -0.86
CA TYR A 78 0.13 -6.75 -1.09
C TYR A 78 0.02 -5.48 -1.91
N LEU A 79 0.94 -4.53 -1.71
CA LEU A 79 1.13 -3.40 -2.62
C LEU A 79 2.16 -3.78 -3.69
N GLN A 80 1.77 -3.68 -4.95
CA GLN A 80 2.64 -3.96 -6.11
C GLN A 80 2.81 -2.70 -6.95
N THR A 81 4.03 -2.41 -7.40
CA THR A 81 4.27 -1.33 -8.37
C THR A 81 3.68 -1.67 -9.74
N LEU A 82 3.05 -0.71 -10.39
CA LEU A 82 2.51 -0.87 -11.76
C LEU A 82 3.53 -0.53 -12.84
N ARG A 83 4.47 0.35 -12.51
CA ARG A 83 5.54 0.85 -13.36
C ARG A 83 6.80 1.07 -12.51
N PRO A 84 7.97 1.33 -13.11
CA PRO A 84 9.12 1.79 -12.37
C PRO A 84 8.78 3.04 -11.53
N ILE A 85 9.27 3.07 -10.30
CA ILE A 85 9.11 4.16 -9.33
C ILE A 85 10.47 4.79 -9.07
N LYS A 86 10.56 6.11 -9.14
CA LYS A 86 11.77 6.84 -8.77
C LYS A 86 11.81 7.20 -7.29
N ALA A 87 13.01 7.28 -6.73
CA ALA A 87 13.22 7.82 -5.41
C ALA A 87 12.55 9.19 -5.26
N GLY A 88 11.77 9.37 -4.19
CA GLY A 88 10.99 10.59 -3.93
C GLY A 88 9.55 10.55 -4.43
N GLU A 89 9.16 9.59 -5.27
CA GLU A 89 7.75 9.43 -5.67
C GLU A 89 6.88 8.94 -4.50
N GLU A 90 5.68 9.49 -4.39
CA GLU A 90 4.62 8.98 -3.53
C GLU A 90 3.99 7.73 -4.14
N LEU A 91 3.76 6.72 -3.31
CA LEU A 91 3.09 5.48 -3.70
C LEU A 91 1.59 5.62 -3.47
N THR A 92 0.83 5.50 -4.56
CA THR A 92 -0.62 5.58 -4.53
C THR A 92 -1.25 4.37 -5.19
N ALA A 93 -2.45 3.99 -4.74
CA ALA A 93 -3.24 2.92 -5.34
C ALA A 93 -4.69 3.35 -5.52
N HIS A 94 -5.37 2.76 -6.50
CA HIS A 94 -6.80 2.98 -6.66
C HIS A 94 -7.53 2.27 -5.51
N TYR A 95 -8.29 3.01 -4.70
CA TYR A 95 -9.08 2.44 -3.63
C TYR A 95 -10.28 1.74 -4.26
N THR A 96 -10.38 0.43 -4.06
CA THR A 96 -11.61 -0.31 -4.43
C THR A 96 -12.67 -0.23 -3.35
N LEU A 97 -12.26 0.15 -2.14
CA LEU A 97 -13.09 0.11 -0.93
C LEU A 97 -14.33 0.99 -1.03
N TYR A 98 -14.30 2.16 -1.69
CA TYR A 98 -15.49 3.01 -1.80
C TYR A 98 -16.65 2.38 -2.61
N ASN A 99 -16.37 1.43 -3.50
CA ASN A 99 -17.41 0.65 -4.19
C ASN A 99 -17.82 -0.61 -3.43
N ASP A 100 -17.06 -1.02 -2.41
CA ASP A 100 -17.37 -2.17 -1.55
C ASP A 100 -18.31 -1.78 -0.36
N PHE A 101 -18.72 -0.50 -0.29
CA PHE A 101 -19.58 0.06 0.78
C PHE A 101 -20.89 0.67 0.27
N ALA A 102 -21.29 0.39 -0.98
CA ALA A 102 -22.66 0.67 -1.40
C ALA A 102 -23.58 -0.40 -0.79
N ASP A 103 -24.47 0.03 0.11
CA ASP A 103 -25.53 -0.79 0.70
C ASP A 103 -26.40 -1.48 -0.35
#